data_AF-A0A347UGR0-F1
#
_entry.id   AF-A0A347UGR0-F1
#
_cell.length_a   1.000
_cell.length_b   1.000
_cell.length_c   1.000
_cell.angle_alpha   90.00
_cell.angle_beta   90.00
_cell.angle_gamma   90.00
#
_symmetry.space_group_name_H-M   'P 1'
#
loop_
_entity.id
_entity.type
_entity.pdbx_description
1 polymer ?
#
loop_
_entity_poly.entity_id
_entity_poly.type
_entity_poly.pdbx_seq_one_letter_code
_entity_poly.pdbx_strand_id
1 'polypeptide(L)' 'MIFNLVTAVLLGMAALSGFAYFDRYYRWRDCFNDLGRCYDPKTGVVYLEQAGLVWLTLLLVCLGLVVMVLFLGKRRQKG' A
#
# COMPACT_ATOMS: atom_id res chain seq x y z
N MET A 1 -6.19 9.36 22.84
CA MET A 1 -6.00 10.27 21.67
C MET A 1 -4.88 9.81 20.73
N ILE A 2 -3.64 9.64 21.21
CA ILE A 2 -2.48 9.29 20.36
C ILE A 2 -2.68 8.01 19.53
N PHE A 3 -3.10 6.89 20.13
CA PHE A 3 -3.31 5.63 19.41
C PHE A 3 -4.34 5.74 18.26
N ASN A 4 -5.38 6.55 18.44
CA ASN A 4 -6.42 6.74 17.42
C ASN A 4 -5.90 7.58 16.25
N LEU A 5 -5.10 8.62 16.52
CA LEU A 5 -4.50 9.45 15.48
C LEU A 5 -3.47 8.67 14.67
N VAL A 6 -2.60 7.90 15.33
CA VAL A 6 -1.63 7.00 14.66
C VAL A 6 -2.35 5.97 13.80
N THR A 7 -3.43 5.35 14.32
CA THR A 7 -4.24 4.40 13.56
C THR A 7 -4.87 5.05 12.32
N ALA A 8 -5.44 6.24 12.45
CA ALA A 8 -6.04 6.96 11.34
C ALA A 8 -5.01 7.29 10.24
N VAL A 9 -3.82 7.75 10.61
CA VAL A 9 -2.74 8.03 9.66
C VAL A 9 -2.30 6.75 8.94
N LEU A 10 -2.07 5.67 9.67
CA LEU A 10 -1.66 4.39 9.07
C LEU A 10 -2.72 3.83 8.12
N LEU A 11 -4.01 3.95 8.47
CA LEU A 11 -5.11 3.57 7.58
C LEU A 11 -5.15 4.42 6.32
N GLY A 12 -4.91 5.73 6.43
CA GLY A 12 -4.78 6.63 5.27
C GLY A 12 -3.62 6.21 4.36
N MET A 13 -2.45 5.93 4.93
CA MET A 13 -1.28 5.46 4.17
C MET A 13 -1.52 4.09 3.52
N ALA A 14 -2.20 3.18 4.22
CA ALA A 14 -2.61 1.89 3.67
C ALA A 14 -3.54 2.09 2.46
N ALA A 15 -4.57 2.93 2.58
CA ALA A 15 -5.49 3.22 1.49
C ALA A 15 -4.78 3.82 0.27
N LEU A 16 -3.89 4.81 0.48
CA LEU A 16 -3.10 5.42 -0.59
C LEU A 16 -2.17 4.40 -1.26
N SER A 17 -1.52 3.53 -0.48
CA SER A 17 -0.63 2.50 -1.01
C SER A 17 -1.40 1.42 -1.76
N GLY A 18 -2.58 1.02 -1.28
CA GLY A 18 -3.47 0.10 -1.99
C GLY A 18 -4.00 0.68 -3.30
N PHE A 19 -4.36 1.96 -3.31
CA PHE A 19 -4.72 2.67 -4.54
C PHE A 19 -3.55 2.71 -5.53
N ALA A 20 -2.35 3.04 -5.06
CA ALA A 20 -1.15 3.07 -5.90
C ALA A 20 -0.78 1.67 -6.43
N TYR A 21 -0.93 0.61 -5.63
CA TYR A 21 -0.78 -0.78 -6.10
C TYR A 21 -1.75 -1.09 -7.24
N PHE A 22 -3.01 -0.67 -7.12
CA PHE A 22 -3.99 -0.88 -8.17
C PHE A 22 -3.64 -0.08 -9.45
N ASP A 23 -3.43 1.23 -9.30
CA ASP A 23 -3.20 2.16 -10.41
C ASP A 23 -1.88 1.90 -11.16
N ARG A 24 -0.81 1.59 -10.42
CA ARG A 24 0.55 1.47 -10.97
C ARG A 24 0.96 0.05 -11.34
N TYR A 25 0.30 -0.96 -10.81
CA TYR A 25 0.67 -2.36 -11.05
C TYR A 25 -0.53 -3.22 -11.46
N TYR A 26 -1.54 -3.40 -10.61
CA TYR A 26 -2.56 -4.42 -10.83
C TYR A 26 -3.33 -4.21 -12.14
N ARG A 27 -3.65 -2.95 -12.48
CA ARG A 27 -4.31 -2.58 -13.73
C ARG A 27 -3.52 -2.98 -14.99
N TRP A 28 -2.19 -3.04 -14.89
CA TRP A 28 -1.25 -3.26 -15.99
C TRP A 28 -0.53 -4.62 -15.91
N ARG A 29 -0.91 -5.47 -14.96
CA ARG A 29 -0.20 -6.72 -14.63
C ARG A 29 -0.05 -7.68 -15.82
N ASP A 30 -0.99 -7.64 -16.75
CA ASP A 30 -1.02 -8.52 -17.93
C ASP A 30 -0.29 -7.92 -19.15
N CYS A 31 0.30 -6.72 -19.02
CA CYS A 31 0.99 -5.98 -20.09
C CYS A 31 2.52 -5.96 -19.97
N PHE A 32 3.08 -6.34 -18.81
CA PHE A 32 4.52 -6.29 -18.59
C PHE A 32 5.27 -7.26 -19.51
N ASN A 33 6.34 -6.76 -20.15
CA ASN A 33 7.25 -7.57 -20.96
C ASN A 33 8.37 -8.21 -20.11
N ASP A 34 9.32 -8.90 -20.76
CA ASP A 34 10.46 -9.55 -20.10
C ASP A 34 11.35 -8.60 -19.27
N LEU A 35 11.26 -7.28 -19.50
CA LEU A 35 11.97 -6.25 -18.74
C LEU A 35 11.13 -5.67 -17.58
N GLY A 36 9.92 -6.19 -17.36
CA GLY A 36 8.98 -5.70 -16.35
C GLY A 36 8.41 -4.31 -16.66
N ARG A 37 8.27 -3.94 -17.93
CA ARG A 37 7.79 -2.61 -18.37
C ARG A 37 6.49 -2.74 -19.17
N CYS A 38 5.53 -1.86 -18.92
CA CYS A 38 4.32 -1.70 -19.73
C CYS A 38 4.22 -0.24 -20.16
N TYR A 39 4.12 0.01 -21.47
CA TYR A 39 3.96 1.35 -22.01
C TYR A 39 2.49 1.60 -22.33
N ASP A 40 1.93 2.70 -21.81
CA ASP A 40 0.61 3.18 -22.18
C ASP A 40 0.72 4.23 -23.30
N PRO A 41 0.34 3.90 -24.56
CA PRO A 41 0.43 4.84 -25.67
C PRO A 41 -0.53 6.02 -25.55
N LYS A 42 -1.56 5.95 -24.71
CA LYS A 42 -2.53 7.04 -24.54
C LYS A 42 -1.98 8.16 -23.66
N THR A 43 -1.24 7.79 -22.62
CA THR A 43 -0.70 8.74 -21.63
C THR A 43 0.80 8.97 -21.78
N GLY A 44 1.49 8.11 -22.54
CA GLY A 44 2.94 8.11 -22.67
C GLY A 44 3.68 7.59 -21.44
N VAL A 45 2.97 7.07 -20.44
CA VAL A 45 3.54 6.61 -19.17
C VAL A 45 4.09 5.19 -19.32
N VAL A 46 5.25 4.95 -18.70
CA VAL A 46 5.82 3.60 -18.54
C VAL A 46 5.58 3.13 -17.11
N TYR A 47 4.79 2.06 -16.98
CA TYR A 47 4.55 1.36 -15.72
C TYR A 47 5.63 0.28 -15.51
N LEU A 48 5.97 0.03 -14.26
CA LEU A 48 7.01 -0.91 -13.86
C LEU A 48 6.42 -2.00 -12.96
N GLU A 49 6.75 -3.25 -13.24
CA GLU A 49 6.29 -4.41 -12.47
C GLU A 49 6.72 -4.32 -11.00
N GLN A 50 7.93 -3.81 -10.75
CA GLN A 50 8.49 -3.61 -9.40
C GLN A 50 7.62 -2.70 -8.52
N ALA A 51 6.83 -1.80 -9.12
CA ALA A 51 5.91 -0.96 -8.36
C ALA A 51 4.89 -1.80 -7.58
N GLY A 52 4.51 -2.97 -8.10
CA GLY A 52 3.61 -3.91 -7.41
C GLY A 52 4.16 -4.35 -6.07
N LEU A 53 5.40 -4.84 -6.05
CA LEU A 53 6.08 -5.27 -4.82
C LEU A 53 6.19 -4.12 -3.81
N VAL A 54 6.59 -2.92 -4.26
CA VAL A 54 6.78 -1.76 -3.38
C VAL A 54 5.45 -1.34 -2.73
N TRP A 55 4.42 -1.09 -3.53
CA TRP A 55 3.14 -0.59 -3.02
C TRP A 55 2.37 -1.64 -2.21
N LEU A 56 2.44 -2.91 -2.60
CA LEU A 56 1.83 -4.00 -1.83
C LEU A 56 2.52 -4.17 -0.47
N THR A 57 3.86 -4.13 -0.44
CA THR A 57 4.60 -4.23 0.82
C THR A 57 4.25 -3.08 1.75
N LEU A 58 4.20 -1.84 1.24
CA LEU A 58 3.79 -0.68 2.03
C LEU A 58 2.36 -0.81 2.58
N LEU A 59 1.41 -1.27 1.76
CA LEU A 59 0.05 -1.55 2.19
C LEU A 59 0.04 -2.56 3.36
N LEU A 60 0.71 -3.70 3.20
CA LEU A 60 0.74 -4.77 4.20
C LEU A 60 1.43 -4.32 5.49
N VAL A 61 2.53 -3.58 5.41
CA VAL A 61 3.22 -3.02 6.57
C VAL A 61 2.32 -2.05 7.33
N CYS A 62 1.65 -1.14 6.63
CA CYS A 62 0.73 -0.19 7.28
C CYS A 62 -0.42 -0.91 8.00
N LEU A 63 -1.02 -1.91 7.35
CA LEU A 63 -2.08 -2.73 7.97
C LEU A 63 -1.58 -3.53 9.17
N GLY A 64 -0.39 -4.13 9.07
CA GLY A 64 0.26 -4.82 10.18
C GLY A 64 0.51 -3.90 11.37
N LEU A 65 0.98 -2.68 11.12
CA LEU A 65 1.16 -1.66 12.17
C LEU A 65 -0.17 -1.23 12.79
N VAL A 66 -1.25 -1.10 12.01
CA VAL A 66 -2.60 -0.82 12.56
C VAL A 66 -3.00 -1.90 13.56
N VAL A 67 -2.88 -3.17 13.18
CA VAL A 67 -3.21 -4.30 14.06
C VAL A 67 -2.36 -4.26 15.33
N MET A 68 -1.05 -4.03 15.19
CA MET A 68 -0.13 -3.92 16.32
C MET A 68 -0.51 -2.77 17.26
N VAL A 69 -0.76 -1.57 16.73
CA VAL A 69 -1.12 -0.37 17.51
C VAL A 69 -2.44 -0.58 18.27
N LEU A 70 -3.44 -1.17 17.61
CA LEU A 70 -4.72 -1.49 18.25
C LEU A 70 -4.55 -2.54 19.36
N PHE A 71 -3.70 -3.55 19.15
CA PHE A 71 -3.42 -4.58 20.15
C PHE A 71 -2.69 -4.00 21.38
N LEU A 72 -1.68 -3.15 21.16
CA LEU A 72 -0.96 -2.47 22.23
C LEU A 72 -1.86 -1.47 22.97
N GLY A 73 -2.73 -0.75 22.26
CA GLY A 73 -3.73 0.15 22.85
C GLY A 73 -4.72 -0.60 23.75
N LYS A 74 -5.23 -1.77 23.29
CA LYS A 74 -6.09 -2.64 24.11
C LYS A 74 -5.38 -3.17 25.35
N ARG A 75 -4.09 -3.55 25.25
CA ARG A 75 -3.31 -3.98 26.41
C ARG A 75 -3.17 -2.87 27.45
N ARG A 76 -2.95 -1.62 27.00
CA ARG A 76 -2.79 -0.46 27.89
C ARG A 76 -4.07 -0.03 28.61
N GLN A 77 -5.25 -0.37 28.12
CA GLN A 77 -6.53 -0.05 28.79
C GLN A 77 -6.92 -1.09 29.86
N LYS A 78 -6.28 -2.26 29.87
CA LYS A 78 -6.62 -3.37 30.78
C LYS A 78 -5.78 -3.43 32.06
N GLY A 79 -4.69 -2.69 32.15
CA GLY A 79 -3.82 -2.58 33.33
C GLY A 79 -3.92 -1.19 33.94
#